data_AF-A0ABD0YSJ2-F1
#
_entry.id   AF-A0ABD0YSJ2-F1
#
_cell.length_a   1.000
_cell.length_b   1.000
_cell.length_c   1.000
_cell.angle_alpha   90.00
_cell.angle_beta   90.00
_cell.angle_gamma   90.00
#
_symmetry.space_group_name_H-M   'P 1'
#
loop_
_entity.id
_entity.type
_entity.pdbx_description
1 polymer ?
#
loop_
_entity_poly.entity_id
_entity_poly.type
_entity_poly.pdbx_seq_one_letter_code
_entity_poly.pdbx_strand_id
1 'polypeptide(L)'
;MTGLDPETDHILEVACIITDGSLEVVARGPELIIHQPKKILDSMNSWCKEQHSKTGLIEASLNSKISVLDAENQLLDFVTKYTPPGKCPLGGNSVYMDKMFIMKYFPRVSSHCHYRLIDVSTIKELCRFIKHCFV
;
A
#
# COMPACT_ATOMS: atom_id res chain seq x y z
N MET A 1 -1.02 6.03 4.65
CA MET A 1 0.00 6.10 5.74
C MET A 1 -0.08 7.46 6.42
N THR A 2 0.52 7.62 7.60
CA THR A 2 0.59 8.90 8.33
C THR A 2 1.58 9.91 7.73
N GLY A 3 2.46 9.44 6.85
CA GLY A 3 3.49 10.21 6.15
C GLY A 3 4.29 9.30 5.22
N LEU A 4 5.56 9.64 4.98
CA LEU A 4 6.43 9.01 3.98
C LEU A 4 7.68 8.35 4.55
N ASP A 5 7.95 8.48 5.85
CA ASP A 5 9.13 7.89 6.50
C ASP A 5 8.75 6.62 7.27
N PRO A 6 9.08 5.41 6.80
CA PRO A 6 8.74 4.18 7.52
C PRO A 6 9.32 4.10 8.93
N GLU A 7 10.35 4.88 9.26
CA GLU A 7 10.93 4.89 10.60
C GLU A 7 10.05 5.57 11.64
N THR A 8 9.24 6.54 11.22
CA THR A 8 8.40 7.35 12.11
C THR A 8 6.91 7.26 11.80
N ASP A 9 6.56 7.00 10.55
CA ASP A 9 5.20 6.91 10.04
C ASP A 9 4.63 5.49 10.04
N HIS A 10 3.30 5.42 10.04
CA HIS A 10 2.53 4.21 10.25
C HIS A 10 1.50 4.00 9.12
N ILE A 11 1.14 2.73 8.88
CA ILE A 11 0.09 2.36 7.92
C ILE A 11 -1.27 2.66 8.54
N LEU A 12 -2.15 3.31 7.77
CA LEU A 12 -3.53 3.63 8.17
C LEU A 12 -4.56 2.75 7.48
N GLU A 13 -4.26 2.31 6.26
CA GLU A 13 -5.18 1.57 5.41
C GLU A 13 -4.38 0.71 4.42
N VAL A 14 -4.92 -0.44 4.05
CA VAL A 14 -4.40 -1.28 2.98
C VAL A 14 -5.54 -1.89 2.18
N ALA A 15 -5.39 -1.92 0.87
CA ALA A 15 -6.27 -2.61 -0.05
C ALA A 15 -5.44 -3.42 -1.06
N CYS A 16 -5.96 -4.55 -1.53
CA CYS A 16 -5.25 -5.43 -2.45
C CYS A 16 -6.16 -5.94 -3.56
N ILE A 17 -5.64 -6.02 -4.78
CA ILE A 17 -6.30 -6.62 -5.94
C ILE A 17 -5.26 -7.51 -6.63
N ILE A 18 -5.68 -8.69 -7.09
CA ILE A 18 -4.87 -9.58 -7.92
C ILE A 18 -5.38 -9.49 -9.36
N THR A 19 -4.45 -9.28 -10.29
CA THR A 19 -4.72 -9.34 -11.73
C THR A 19 -3.91 -10.45 -12.38
N ASP A 20 -4.33 -10.85 -13.58
CA ASP A 20 -3.50 -11.66 -14.47
C ASP A 20 -2.51 -10.80 -15.28
N GLY A 21 -1.80 -11.44 -16.21
CA GLY A 21 -0.83 -10.77 -17.09
C GLY A 21 -1.44 -9.81 -18.12
N SER A 22 -2.76 -9.86 -18.31
CA SER A 22 -3.53 -8.96 -19.16
C SER A 22 -4.19 -7.82 -18.38
N LEU A 23 -3.89 -7.71 -17.07
CA LEU A 23 -4.48 -6.74 -16.13
C LEU A 23 -5.96 -6.96 -15.86
N GLU A 24 -6.50 -8.14 -16.19
CA GLU A 24 -7.86 -8.50 -15.82
C GLU A 24 -7.93 -8.89 -14.34
N VAL A 25 -8.96 -8.43 -13.64
CA VAL A 25 -9.11 -8.65 -12.20
C VAL A 25 -9.48 -10.11 -11.94
N VAL A 26 -8.58 -10.83 -11.26
CA VAL A 26 -8.80 -12.22 -10.82
C VAL A 26 -9.51 -12.25 -9.47
N ALA A 27 -9.10 -11.38 -8.56
CA ALA A 27 -9.67 -11.32 -7.22
C ALA A 27 -9.54 -9.93 -6.60
N ARG A 28 -10.56 -9.52 -5.85
CA ARG A 28 -10.52 -8.33 -4.98
C ARG A 28 -10.27 -8.78 -3.55
N GLY A 29 -9.20 -8.26 -2.97
CA GLY A 29 -8.78 -8.54 -1.61
C GLY A 29 -9.51 -7.68 -0.60
N PRO A 30 -9.11 -7.79 0.68
CA PRO A 30 -9.71 -6.99 1.73
C PRO A 30 -9.29 -5.52 1.58
N GLU A 31 -10.17 -4.63 2.01
CA GLU A 31 -9.92 -3.21 2.23
C GLU A 31 -9.99 -2.98 3.74
N LEU A 32 -8.85 -2.72 4.36
CA LEU A 32 -8.68 -2.76 5.80
C LEU A 32 -8.17 -1.42 6.29
N ILE A 33 -8.95 -0.76 7.13
CA ILE A 33 -8.53 0.40 7.89
C ILE A 33 -7.89 -0.10 9.19
N ILE A 34 -6.65 0.30 9.45
CA ILE A 34 -5.83 -0.19 10.55
C ILE A 34 -5.91 0.79 11.72
N HIS A 35 -6.03 0.24 12.93
CA HIS A 35 -6.04 1.03 14.14
C HIS A 35 -4.71 1.74 14.35
N GLN A 36 -4.75 3.05 14.61
CA GLN A 36 -3.63 3.80 15.15
C GLN A 36 -4.06 4.63 16.37
N PRO A 37 -3.22 4.70 17.42
CA PRO A 37 -3.52 5.50 18.59
C PRO A 37 -3.53 6.99 18.23
N LYS A 38 -4.36 7.76 18.95
CA LYS A 38 -4.51 9.21 18.74
C LYS A 38 -3.17 9.96 18.67
N LYS A 39 -2.18 9.60 19.49
CA LYS A 39 -0.85 10.21 19.49
C LYS A 39 -0.15 10.14 18.12
N ILE A 40 -0.28 9.01 17.40
CA ILE A 40 0.31 8.82 16.07
C ILE A 40 -0.47 9.63 15.03
N LEU A 41 -1.79 9.66 15.13
CA LEU A 41 -2.62 10.45 14.22
C LEU A 41 -2.36 11.95 14.40
N ASP A 42 -2.17 12.40 15.64
CA ASP A 42 -1.87 13.79 15.97
C ASP A 42 -0.44 14.20 15.58
N SER A 43 0.49 13.27 15.36
CA SER A 43 1.87 13.58 14.92
C SER A 43 2.00 13.78 13.40
N MET A 44 0.95 13.50 12.62
CA MET A 44 0.93 13.74 11.19
C MET A 44 1.20 15.20 10.83
N ASN A 45 1.86 15.43 9.69
CA ASN A 45 2.00 16.78 9.13
C ASN A 45 0.64 17.35 8.69
N SER A 46 0.60 18.66 8.42
CA SER A 46 -0.63 19.38 8.06
C SER A 46 -1.33 18.80 6.83
N TRP A 47 -0.55 18.44 5.80
CA TRP A 47 -1.09 17.87 4.56
C TRP A 47 -1.78 16.52 4.79
N CYS A 48 -1.13 15.61 5.53
CA CYS A 48 -1.71 14.29 5.86
C CYS A 48 -2.97 14.43 6.71
N LYS A 49 -2.95 15.34 7.69
CA LYS A 49 -4.13 15.64 8.52
C LYS A 49 -5.31 16.13 7.68
N GLU A 50 -5.06 17.09 6.78
CA GLU A 50 -6.11 17.62 5.91
C GLU A 50 -6.69 16.53 5.00
N GLN A 51 -5.81 15.78 4.32
CA GLN A 51 -6.21 14.76 3.37
C GLN A 51 -7.02 13.64 4.03
N HIS A 52 -6.53 13.11 5.15
CA HIS A 52 -7.20 12.00 5.85
C HIS A 52 -8.43 12.46 6.64
N SER A 53 -8.54 13.75 6.99
CA SER A 53 -9.77 14.29 7.55
C SER A 53 -10.88 14.36 6.49
N LYS A 54 -10.55 14.78 5.26
CA LYS A 54 -11.52 14.88 4.16
C LYS A 54 -12.15 13.54 3.80
N THR A 55 -11.40 12.45 3.91
CA THR A 55 -11.89 11.09 3.64
C THR A 55 -12.51 10.40 4.86
N GLY A 56 -12.43 11.01 6.04
CA GLY A 56 -12.86 10.38 7.31
C GLY A 56 -11.89 9.30 7.82
N LEU A 57 -10.74 9.11 7.18
CA LEU A 57 -9.79 8.04 7.52
C LEU A 57 -9.19 8.19 8.92
N ILE A 58 -9.02 9.43 9.42
CA ILE A 58 -8.53 9.65 10.80
C ILE A 58 -9.48 9.05 11.83
N GLU A 59 -10.77 9.34 11.72
CA GLU A 59 -11.79 8.83 12.64
C GLU A 59 -11.98 7.32 12.48
N ALA A 60 -11.99 6.84 11.24
CA ALA A 60 -12.10 5.42 10.95
C ALA A 60 -10.91 4.62 11.50
N SER A 61 -9.68 5.14 11.37
CA SER A 61 -8.48 4.52 11.93
C SER A 61 -8.50 4.53 13.45
N LEU A 62 -8.90 5.65 14.08
CA LEU A 62 -9.02 5.72 15.54
C LEU A 62 -10.01 4.69 16.09
N ASN A 63 -11.13 4.47 15.40
CA ASN A 63 -12.20 3.56 15.79
C ASN A 63 -12.02 2.12 15.29
N SER A 64 -11.03 1.86 14.43
CA SER A 64 -10.78 0.53 13.89
C SER A 64 -10.37 -0.45 14.99
N LYS A 65 -10.76 -1.72 14.82
CA LYS A 65 -10.37 -2.84 15.67
C LYS A 65 -9.29 -3.73 15.03
N ILE A 66 -8.87 -3.40 13.81
CA ILE A 66 -7.88 -4.18 13.06
C ILE A 66 -6.50 -3.72 13.49
N SER A 67 -5.73 -4.60 14.14
CA SER A 67 -4.32 -4.33 14.41
C SER A 67 -3.48 -4.49 13.13
N VAL A 68 -2.24 -3.99 13.15
CA VAL A 68 -1.28 -4.22 12.07
C VAL A 68 -1.08 -5.71 11.80
N LEU A 69 -1.02 -6.53 12.86
CA LEU A 69 -0.86 -7.98 12.74
C LEU A 69 -2.08 -8.65 12.11
N ASP A 70 -3.30 -8.21 12.47
CA ASP A 70 -4.54 -8.71 11.88
C ASP A 70 -4.63 -8.36 10.40
N ALA A 71 -4.21 -7.14 10.03
CA ALA A 71 -4.14 -6.71 8.64
C ALA A 71 -3.13 -7.54 7.85
N GLU A 72 -1.94 -7.81 8.41
CA GLU A 72 -0.95 -8.67 7.78
C GLU A 72 -1.50 -10.08 7.54
N ASN A 73 -2.12 -10.69 8.56
CA ASN A 73 -2.67 -12.05 8.46
C ASN A 73 -3.74 -12.13 7.36
N GLN A 74 -4.71 -11.21 7.37
CA GLN A 74 -5.78 -11.20 6.37
C GLN A 74 -5.26 -10.97 4.95
N LEU A 75 -4.29 -10.07 4.80
CA LEU A 75 -3.66 -9.81 3.51
C LEU A 75 -2.84 -11.01 3.03
N LEU A 76 -2.07 -11.65 3.92
CA LEU A 76 -1.28 -12.84 3.62
C LEU A 76 -2.18 -14.01 3.21
N ASP A 77 -3.24 -14.26 3.97
CA ASP A 77 -4.24 -15.30 3.67
C ASP A 77 -4.92 -15.06 2.32
N PHE A 78 -5.12 -13.80 1.95
CA PHE A 78 -5.63 -13.46 0.63
C PHE A 78 -4.60 -13.74 -0.47
N VAL A 79 -3.39 -13.18 -0.40
CA VAL A 79 -2.41 -13.28 -1.50
C VAL A 79 -1.92 -14.71 -1.71
N THR A 80 -1.82 -15.52 -0.66
CA THR A 80 -1.37 -16.92 -0.75
C THR A 80 -2.37 -17.84 -1.45
N LYS A 81 -3.66 -17.48 -1.46
CA LYS A 81 -4.69 -18.22 -2.22
C LYS A 81 -4.56 -18.07 -3.73
N TYR A 82 -4.01 -16.94 -4.19
CA TYR A 82 -4.02 -16.57 -5.61
C TYR A 82 -2.63 -16.52 -6.25
N THR A 83 -1.56 -16.43 -5.46
CA THR A 83 -0.21 -16.25 -5.99
C THR A 83 0.79 -17.21 -5.38
N PRO A 84 1.69 -17.82 -6.19
CA PRO A 84 2.78 -18.62 -5.65
C PRO A 84 3.84 -17.73 -4.97
N PRO A 85 4.49 -18.23 -3.91
CA PRO A 85 5.48 -17.46 -3.16
C PRO A 85 6.67 -17.06 -4.03
N GLY A 86 7.08 -15.80 -3.91
CA GLY A 86 8.25 -15.21 -4.55
C GLY A 86 8.13 -15.03 -6.07
N LYS A 87 6.94 -15.15 -6.66
CA LYS A 87 6.75 -15.07 -8.13
C LYS A 87 6.11 -13.77 -8.59
N CYS A 88 5.09 -13.28 -7.87
CA CYS A 88 4.32 -12.12 -8.30
C CYS A 88 4.94 -10.82 -7.76
N PRO A 89 5.32 -9.85 -8.62
CA PRO A 89 5.78 -8.54 -8.19
C PRO A 89 4.62 -7.70 -7.63
N LEU A 90 4.92 -6.75 -6.75
CA LEU A 90 3.94 -5.73 -6.38
C LEU A 90 3.73 -4.77 -7.56
N GLY A 91 2.47 -4.51 -7.89
CA GLY A 91 2.07 -3.54 -8.91
C GLY A 91 1.34 -2.35 -8.28
N GLY A 92 1.62 -1.14 -8.77
CA GLY A 92 0.98 0.07 -8.28
C GLY A 92 1.60 1.35 -8.81
N ASN A 93 1.17 2.50 -8.29
CA ASN A 93 1.65 3.82 -8.68
C ASN A 93 2.55 4.39 -7.58
N SER A 94 3.82 4.63 -7.88
CA SER A 94 4.85 4.96 -6.89
C SER A 94 4.96 3.90 -5.80
N VAL A 95 4.72 2.63 -6.18
CA VAL A 95 4.53 1.48 -5.28
C VAL A 95 5.79 1.13 -4.49
N TYR A 96 6.94 1.70 -4.87
CA TYR A 96 8.16 1.63 -4.06
C TYR A 96 7.93 2.15 -2.63
N MET A 97 7.17 3.24 -2.47
CA MET A 97 6.84 3.76 -1.13
C MET A 97 6.00 2.77 -0.33
N ASP A 98 4.98 2.18 -0.94
CA ASP A 98 4.18 1.12 -0.30
C ASP A 98 5.05 -0.08 0.07
N LYS A 99 5.97 -0.51 -0.81
CA LYS A 99 6.89 -1.62 -0.56
C LYS A 99 7.74 -1.38 0.68
N MET A 100 8.22 -0.15 0.92
CA MET A 100 9.00 0.18 2.12
C MET A 100 8.20 -0.04 3.41
N PHE A 101 6.93 0.39 3.44
CA PHE A 101 6.06 0.15 4.60
C PHE A 101 5.68 -1.33 4.73
N ILE A 102 5.38 -2.01 3.62
CA ILE A 102 5.07 -3.45 3.60
C ILE A 102 6.27 -4.26 4.14
N MET A 103 7.50 -3.91 3.80
CA MET A 103 8.69 -4.58 4.33
C MET A 103 8.80 -4.47 5.85
N LYS A 104 8.42 -3.34 6.42
CA LYS A 104 8.51 -3.09 7.87
C LYS A 104 7.32 -3.66 8.65
N TYR A 105 6.11 -3.39 8.18
CA TYR A 105 4.88 -3.68 8.92
C TYR A 105 4.24 -5.00 8.51
N PHE A 106 4.45 -5.46 7.27
CA PHE A 106 3.90 -6.72 6.73
C PHE A 106 5.01 -7.63 6.17
N PRO A 107 6.06 -7.95 6.96
CA PRO A 107 7.24 -8.66 6.47
C PRO A 107 6.91 -10.00 5.79
N ARG A 108 5.90 -10.74 6.27
CA ARG A 108 5.51 -12.04 5.68
C ARG A 108 4.87 -11.86 4.31
N VAL A 109 4.03 -10.83 4.14
CA VAL A 109 3.47 -10.45 2.82
C VAL A 109 4.61 -10.02 1.90
N SER A 110 5.54 -9.21 2.40
CA SER A 110 6.70 -8.75 1.65
C SER A 110 7.56 -9.89 1.10
N SER A 111 7.80 -10.92 1.92
CA SER A 111 8.54 -12.13 1.55
C SER A 111 7.79 -13.03 0.56
N HIS A 112 6.45 -13.02 0.59
CA HIS A 112 5.64 -13.75 -0.38
C HIS A 112 5.67 -13.10 -1.77
N CYS A 113 5.83 -11.78 -1.85
CA CYS A 113 5.99 -11.07 -3.12
C CYS A 113 7.39 -11.24 -3.73
N HIS A 114 7.49 -11.11 -5.05
CA HIS A 114 8.79 -11.03 -5.74
C HIS A 114 9.52 -9.74 -5.37
N TYR A 115 10.86 -9.73 -5.51
CA TYR A 115 11.70 -8.55 -5.22
C TYR A 115 11.53 -7.39 -6.23
N ARG A 116 10.86 -7.64 -7.36
CA ARG A 116 10.67 -6.65 -8.44
C ARG A 116 9.37 -5.92 -8.21
N LEU A 117 9.28 -4.72 -8.77
CA LEU A 117 8.08 -3.89 -8.75
C LEU A 117 7.61 -3.63 -10.18
N ILE A 118 6.30 -3.55 -10.37
CA ILE A 118 5.67 -2.98 -11.56
C ILE A 118 5.15 -1.59 -11.15
N ASP A 119 5.99 -0.58 -11.32
CA ASP A 119 5.65 0.79 -10.93
C ASP A 119 5.16 1.60 -12.14
N VAL A 120 3.85 1.86 -12.20
CA VAL A 120 3.24 2.58 -13.32
C VAL A 120 3.67 4.06 -13.37
N SER A 121 4.19 4.61 -12.26
CA SER A 121 4.77 5.95 -12.26
C SER A 121 6.01 6.03 -13.15
N THR A 122 6.79 4.95 -13.25
CA THR A 122 7.96 4.88 -14.15
C THR A 122 7.53 5.06 -15.60
N ILE A 123 6.47 4.35 -16.02
CA ILE A 123 5.92 4.49 -17.38
C ILE A 123 5.37 5.91 -17.61
N LYS A 124 4.60 6.45 -16.65
CA LYS A 124 4.07 7.82 -16.71
C LYS A 124 5.18 8.86 -16.90
N GLU A 125 6.25 8.75 -16.14
CA GLU A 125 7.38 9.68 -16.21
C GLU A 125 8.17 9.55 -17.51
N LEU A 126 8.43 8.33 -17.99
CA LEU A 126 9.03 8.12 -19.31
C LEU A 126 8.17 8.71 -20.42
N CYS A 127 6.85 8.49 -20.40
CA CYS A 127 5.93 9.09 -21.38
C CYS A 127 5.95 10.63 -21.34
N ARG A 128 6.15 11.24 -20.16
CA ARG A 128 6.28 12.69 -20.02
C ARG A 128 7.54 13.21 -20.73
N PHE A 129 8.68 12.56 -20.53
CA PHE A 129 9.95 12.99 -21.14
C PHE A 129 10.02 12.69 -22.64
N ILE A 130 9.56 11.52 -23.08
CA ILE A 130 9.64 11.10 -24.49
C ILE A 130 8.76 11.98 -25.39
N LYS A 131 7.62 12.47 -24.89
CA LYS A 131 6.79 13.45 -25.64
C LYS A 131 7.51 14.76 -25.95
N HIS A 132 8.57 15.09 -25.22
CA HIS A 132 9.40 16.27 -25.48
C HIS A 132 10.60 16.00 -26.41
N CYS A 133 10.81 14.75 -26.84
CA CYS A 133 11.94 14.37 -27.72
C CYS A 133 11.58 14.19 -29.20
N PHE A 134 10.30 14.32 -29.58
CA PHE A 134 9.81 14.19 -30.95
C PHE A 134 9.24 15.50 -31.53
N VAL A 135 9.79 16.65 -31.13
CA VAL A 135 9.54 17.95 -31.76
C VAL A 135 10.81 18.42 -32.47
#